data_AF-A0A1I0RF72-F1
#
_entry.id   AF-A0A1I0RF72-F1
#
_cell.length_a   1.000
_cell.length_b   1.000
_cell.length_c   1.000
_cell.angle_alpha   90.00
_cell.angle_beta   90.00
_cell.angle_gamma   90.00
#
_symmetry.space_group_name_H-M   'P 1'
#
loop_
_entity.id
_entity.type
_entity.pdbx_description
1 polymer ?
#
loop_
_entity_poly.entity_id
_entity_poly.type
_entity_poly.pdbx_seq_one_letter_code
_entity_poly.pdbx_strand_id
1 'polypeptide(L)'
;MAKYSKKSSEKVEEVMKEMKAGKLRSGRSGKKVTNPKQAIAIALSEARAEGDKVPKKAVPKKMVAAKKATTKKAAPKKKAATRKKTTK
;
A
#
# COMPACT_ATOMS: atom_id res chain seq x y z
N MET A 1 -14.56 22.64 -14.85
CA MET A 1 -13.41 21.88 -15.37
C MET A 1 -13.55 20.40 -15.03
N ALA A 2 -13.25 19.50 -15.96
CA ALA A 2 -13.33 18.06 -15.70
C ALA A 2 -12.44 17.65 -14.51
N LYS A 3 -12.98 16.72 -13.70
CA LYS A 3 -12.35 16.18 -12.48
C LYS A 3 -11.21 15.20 -12.81
N TYR A 4 -11.22 14.66 -14.02
CA TYR A 4 -10.24 13.76 -14.62
C TYR A 4 -9.82 14.30 -16.01
N SER A 5 -8.57 14.09 -16.42
CA SER A 5 -8.14 14.30 -17.81
C SER A 5 -8.58 13.14 -18.69
N LYS A 6 -8.74 13.35 -20.01
CA LYS A 6 -9.06 12.28 -20.97
C LYS A 6 -8.06 11.11 -20.88
N LYS A 7 -6.77 11.43 -20.83
CA LYS A 7 -5.67 10.47 -20.64
C LYS A 7 -5.81 9.65 -19.35
N SER A 8 -6.24 10.27 -18.25
CA SER A 8 -6.48 9.52 -17.01
C SER A 8 -7.66 8.57 -17.10
N SER A 9 -8.69 8.89 -17.89
CA SER A 9 -9.81 7.97 -18.16
C SER A 9 -9.37 6.80 -19.03
N GLU A 10 -8.59 7.07 -20.09
CA GLU A 10 -8.05 6.04 -20.99
C GLU A 10 -7.20 5.00 -20.22
N LYS A 11 -6.32 5.46 -19.33
CA LYS A 11 -5.54 4.56 -18.45
C LYS A 11 -6.40 3.69 -17.55
N VAL A 12 -7.48 4.25 -17.00
CA VAL A 12 -8.40 3.47 -16.17
C VAL A 12 -9.05 2.37 -17.01
N GLU A 13 -9.42 2.65 -18.25
CA GLU A 13 -9.97 1.64 -19.15
C GLU A 13 -8.97 0.55 -19.49
N GLU A 14 -7.73 0.90 -19.79
CA GLU A 14 -6.64 -0.05 -20.10
C GLU A 14 -6.37 -0.99 -18.92
N VAL A 15 -6.13 -0.43 -17.73
CA VAL A 15 -5.87 -1.21 -16.51
C VAL A 15 -7.08 -2.08 -16.14
N MET A 16 -8.30 -1.61 -16.39
CA MET A 16 -9.51 -2.41 -16.18
C MET A 16 -9.63 -3.57 -17.19
N LYS A 17 -9.21 -3.38 -18.45
CA LYS A 17 -9.13 -4.46 -19.44
C LYS A 17 -8.09 -5.50 -19.01
N GLU A 18 -6.91 -5.08 -18.54
CA GLU A 18 -5.88 -5.99 -18.03
C GLU A 18 -6.31 -6.77 -16.79
N MET A 19 -7.04 -6.12 -15.89
CA MET A 19 -7.64 -6.77 -14.73
C MET A 19 -8.66 -7.84 -15.17
N LYS A 20 -9.57 -7.51 -16.09
CA LYS A 20 -10.56 -8.45 -16.64
C LYS A 20 -9.89 -9.64 -17.35
N ALA A 21 -8.80 -9.38 -18.07
CA ALA A 21 -7.95 -10.42 -18.67
C ALA A 21 -7.14 -11.21 -17.63
N GLY A 22 -7.11 -10.75 -16.37
CA GLY A 22 -6.42 -11.41 -15.29
C GLY A 22 -4.90 -11.29 -15.32
N LYS A 23 -4.38 -10.28 -16.03
CA LYS A 23 -2.95 -9.99 -16.20
C LYS A 23 -2.43 -9.01 -15.14
N LEU A 24 -3.30 -8.14 -14.63
CA LEU A 24 -2.93 -7.10 -13.66
C LEU A 24 -2.41 -7.69 -12.34
N ARG A 25 -1.23 -7.22 -11.90
CA ARG A 25 -0.54 -7.66 -10.68
C ARG A 25 -0.23 -6.48 -9.76
N SER A 26 -0.24 -6.72 -8.46
CA SER A 26 0.18 -5.74 -7.46
C SER A 26 1.71 -5.68 -7.37
N GLY A 27 2.28 -4.48 -7.23
CA GLY A 27 3.74 -4.27 -7.22
C GLY A 27 4.48 -5.08 -6.16
N ARG A 28 4.45 -4.64 -4.89
CA ARG A 28 5.26 -5.24 -3.79
C ARG A 28 4.99 -6.73 -3.57
N SER A 29 3.75 -7.17 -3.75
CA SER A 29 3.34 -8.54 -3.38
C SER A 29 3.21 -9.50 -4.54
N GLY A 30 3.27 -9.03 -5.80
CA GLY A 30 3.13 -9.87 -6.99
C GLY A 30 1.79 -10.59 -7.13
N LYS A 31 0.83 -10.32 -6.23
CA LYS A 31 -0.51 -10.93 -6.23
C LYS A 31 -1.34 -10.37 -7.37
N LYS A 32 -2.13 -11.24 -8.01
CA LYS A 32 -3.10 -10.85 -9.03
C LYS A 32 -4.15 -9.92 -8.44
N VAL A 33 -4.48 -8.86 -9.16
CA VAL A 33 -5.52 -7.93 -8.74
C VAL A 33 -6.88 -8.55 -9.05
N THR A 34 -7.70 -8.72 -8.03
CA THR A 34 -9.05 -9.29 -8.13
C THR A 34 -10.14 -8.24 -7.94
N ASN A 35 -9.81 -7.09 -7.34
CA ASN A 35 -10.77 -6.07 -6.99
C ASN A 35 -10.73 -4.89 -7.99
N PRO A 36 -11.87 -4.53 -8.64
CA PRO A 36 -11.96 -3.36 -9.51
C PRO A 36 -11.53 -2.04 -8.86
N LYS A 37 -11.82 -1.86 -7.56
CA LYS A 37 -11.40 -0.66 -6.82
C LYS A 37 -9.88 -0.54 -6.74
N GLN A 38 -9.19 -1.68 -6.64
CA GLN A 38 -7.73 -1.72 -6.60
C GLN A 38 -7.14 -1.44 -7.98
N ALA A 39 -7.73 -1.95 -9.05
CA ALA A 39 -7.34 -1.62 -10.42
C ALA A 39 -7.47 -0.12 -10.71
N ILE A 40 -8.59 0.49 -10.33
CA ILE A 40 -8.78 1.96 -10.44
C ILE A 40 -7.72 2.71 -9.63
N ALA A 41 -7.37 2.23 -8.43
CA ALA A 41 -6.34 2.87 -7.62
C ALA A 41 -4.93 2.78 -8.24
N ILE A 42 -4.62 1.69 -8.93
CA ILE A 42 -3.38 1.52 -9.69
C ILE A 42 -3.37 2.49 -10.87
N ALA A 43 -4.42 2.49 -11.69
CA ALA A 43 -4.56 3.39 -12.84
C ALA A 43 -4.46 4.87 -12.46
N LEU A 44 -5.12 5.29 -11.38
CA LEU A 44 -5.02 6.67 -10.89
C LEU A 44 -3.63 7.02 -10.33
N SER A 45 -2.88 6.03 -9.85
CA SER A 45 -1.51 6.23 -9.37
C SER A 45 -0.52 6.36 -10.53
N GLU A 46 -0.69 5.56 -11.58
CA GLU A 46 0.07 5.63 -12.83
C GLU A 46 -0.21 6.94 -13.58
N ALA A 47 -1.49 7.30 -13.73
CA ALA A 47 -1.89 8.59 -14.30
C ALA A 47 -1.24 9.76 -13.53
N ARG A 48 -1.18 9.70 -12.19
CA ARG A 48 -0.50 10.73 -11.39
C ARG A 48 1.00 10.76 -11.65
N ALA A 49 1.64 9.61 -11.76
CA ALA A 49 3.09 9.51 -12.02
C ALA A 49 3.45 10.12 -13.39
N GLU A 50 2.56 9.98 -14.37
CA GLU A 50 2.71 10.57 -15.70
C GLU A 50 2.30 12.05 -15.79
N GLY A 51 1.92 12.67 -14.67
CA GLY A 51 1.57 14.10 -14.62
C GLY A 51 0.15 14.44 -15.08
N ASP A 52 -0.72 13.44 -15.28
CA ASP A 52 -2.10 13.68 -15.65
C ASP A 52 -2.89 14.30 -14.50
N LYS A 53 -3.92 15.07 -14.89
CA LYS A 53 -4.84 15.68 -13.94
C LYS A 53 -5.79 14.64 -13.36
N VAL A 54 -5.43 14.11 -12.19
CA VAL A 54 -6.28 13.23 -11.38
C VAL A 54 -6.73 13.91 -10.08
N PRO A 55 -7.92 13.58 -9.56
CA PRO A 55 -8.39 14.09 -8.29
C PRO A 55 -7.40 13.78 -7.18
N LYS A 56 -7.20 14.75 -6.29
CA LYS A 56 -6.44 14.53 -5.07
C LYS A 56 -7.14 13.44 -4.27
N LYS A 57 -6.39 12.44 -3.83
CA LYS A 57 -6.88 11.47 -2.88
C LYS A 57 -7.33 12.27 -1.66
N ALA A 58 -8.59 12.16 -1.27
CA ALA A 58 -9.04 12.70 0.00
C ALA A 58 -8.17 12.03 1.06
N VAL A 59 -7.25 12.79 1.65
CA VAL A 59 -6.58 12.32 2.85
C VAL A 59 -7.71 12.23 3.88
N PRO A 60 -8.07 11.06 4.41
CA PRO A 60 -8.79 11.07 5.67
C PRO A 60 -7.89 11.89 6.60
N LYS A 61 -8.41 13.01 7.14
CA LYS A 61 -7.66 13.86 8.07
C LYS A 61 -6.97 12.90 9.02
N LYS A 62 -5.64 12.80 8.91
CA LYS A 62 -4.84 11.97 9.79
C LYS A 62 -5.24 12.44 11.18
N MET A 63 -5.87 11.56 11.97
CA MET A 63 -5.81 11.64 13.42
C MET A 63 -4.32 11.70 13.75
N VAL A 64 -3.83 12.92 13.87
CA VAL A 64 -2.50 13.28 14.38
C VAL A 64 -2.51 13.06 15.89
N ALA A 65 -2.90 11.87 16.36
CA ALA A 65 -2.97 11.55 17.79
C ALA A 65 -3.07 10.04 18.04
N ALA A 66 -2.22 9.20 17.44
CA ALA A 66 -2.04 7.82 17.91
C ALA A 66 -0.69 7.18 17.53
N LYS A 67 0.33 7.99 17.17
CA LYS A 67 1.70 7.50 16.99
C LYS A 67 2.70 8.40 17.71
N LYS A 68 2.57 8.48 19.02
CA LYS A 68 3.70 8.73 19.92
C LYS A 68 3.50 7.82 21.13
N ALA A 69 4.56 7.08 21.48
CA ALA A 69 4.67 6.17 22.62
C ALA A 69 4.14 4.73 22.49
N THR A 70 4.72 3.92 21.58
CA THR A 70 4.95 2.48 21.86
C THR A 70 6.33 2.01 21.39
N THR A 71 7.36 2.84 21.60
CA THR A 71 8.77 2.42 21.53
C THR A 71 9.50 2.86 22.78
N LYS A 72 9.05 2.37 23.95
CA LYS A 72 9.86 2.21 25.17
C LYS A 72 9.21 1.16 26.07
N LYS A 73 9.11 -0.08 25.56
CA LYS A 73 8.98 -1.24 26.44
C LYS A 73 10.39 -1.54 26.94
N ALA A 74 10.75 -0.92 28.06
CA ALA A 74 11.88 -1.35 28.87
C ALA A 74 11.56 -2.78 29.33
N ALA A 75 12.14 -3.77 28.64
CA ALA A 75 12.29 -5.12 29.17
C ALA A 75 13.68 -5.20 29.81
N PRO A 76 13.79 -5.71 31.04
CA PRO A 76 15.02 -5.61 31.83
C PRO A 76 16.13 -6.42 31.18
N LYS A 77 17.36 -5.92 31.30
CA LYS A 77 18.59 -6.66 31.02
C LYS A 77 18.52 -8.02 31.73
N LYS A 78 18.25 -9.10 30.98
CA LYS A 78 18.57 -10.46 31.45
C LYS A 78 20.09 -10.57 31.46
N LYS A 79 20.68 -10.22 32.62
CA LYS A 79 22.04 -10.60 32.96
C LYS A 79 22.13 -12.13 32.93
N ALA A 80 23.23 -12.60 32.35
CA ALA A 80 23.67 -13.97 32.35
C ALA A 80 23.64 -14.57 33.77
N ALA A 81 23.08 -15.76 33.90
CA ALA A 81 23.35 -16.66 35.01
C ALA A 81 23.22 -18.12 34.55
N THR A 82 24.36 -18.82 34.65
CA THR A 82 24.49 -20.23 35.05
C THR A 82 23.98 -21.35 34.13
N ARG A 83 24.94 -21.90 33.38
CA ARG A 83 25.36 -23.33 33.40
C ARG A 83 24.36 -24.31 34.02
N LYS A 84 23.89 -25.28 33.23
CA LYS A 84 23.93 -26.71 33.57
C LYS A 84 23.73 -27.56 32.32
N LYS A 85 24.83 -28.16 31.86
CA LYS A 85 24.86 -29.28 30.93
C LYS A 85 25.00 -30.51 31.81
N THR A 86 23.95 -31.31 31.93
CA THR A 86 24.00 -32.65 32.53
C THR A 86 23.00 -33.52 31.78
N THR A 87 23.50 -34.25 30.79
CA THR A 87 22.88 -35.48 30.28
C THR A 87 23.99 -36.52 30.21
N LYS A 88 23.64 -37.67 30.79
CA LYS A 88 24.33 -38.94 31.03
C LYS A 88 25.45 -39.31 30.05
#